data_AF-A0A7Y5BJG9-F1
#
_entry.id   AF-A0A7Y5BJG9-F1
#
_cell.length_a   1.000
_cell.length_b   1.000
_cell.length_c   1.000
_cell.angle_alpha   90.00
_cell.angle_beta   90.00
_cell.angle_gamma   90.00
#
_symmetry.space_group_name_H-M   'P 1'
#
loop_
_entity.id
_entity.type
_entity.pdbx_description
1 polymer ?
#
loop_
_entity_poly.entity_id
_entity_poly.type
_entity_poly.pdbx_seq_one_letter_code
_entity_poly.pdbx_strand_id
1 'polypeptide(L)'
;LLMMGAVGSQDRLDSTVIGDAVNLASRVESLTKFYGVRVLITDILLQNIENLENLERYDFREIDSVIVKGKTKPIVLYEIFNAEPEEIRLAKKKILIDFTKGLALYKSGSFLEAKKVFENILKICPWDKPTELYITRCEKYISSPPPSNWTGVMKLN
;
A
#
# COMPACT_ATOMS: atom_id res chain seq x y z
N LEU A 1 16.26 -10.07 12.77
CA LEU A 1 17.70 -9.72 12.73
C LEU A 1 18.08 -9.42 11.29
N LEU A 2 18.78 -8.30 11.07
CA LEU A 2 19.53 -8.04 9.84
C LEU A 2 20.91 -8.69 10.04
N MET A 3 21.33 -9.59 9.16
CA MET A 3 22.70 -10.11 9.15
C MET A 3 23.43 -9.49 7.95
N MET A 4 24.48 -8.73 8.24
CA MET A 4 25.41 -8.21 7.24
C MET A 4 26.56 -9.20 7.14
N GLY A 5 26.74 -9.81 5.97
CA GLY A 5 27.81 -10.78 5.71
C GLY A 5 28.42 -10.52 4.35
N ALA A 6 29.76 -10.47 4.29
CA ALA A 6 30.48 -10.46 3.03
C ALA A 6 30.38 -11.85 2.40
N VAL A 7 29.92 -11.94 1.16
CA VAL A 7 29.97 -13.17 0.36
C VAL A 7 30.84 -12.89 -0.86
N GLY A 8 32.02 -13.49 -0.92
CA GLY A 8 32.93 -13.38 -2.05
C GLY A 8 34.35 -13.87 -1.75
N SER A 9 35.00 -14.51 -2.73
CA SER A 9 36.45 -14.74 -2.73
C SER A 9 37.19 -13.42 -3.03
N GLN A 10 38.49 -13.40 -2.72
CA GLN A 10 39.35 -12.23 -2.42
C GLN A 10 39.34 -11.04 -3.42
N ASP A 11 38.70 -11.15 -4.58
CA ASP A 11 38.66 -10.10 -5.62
C ASP A 11 37.28 -9.47 -5.89
N ARG A 12 36.21 -9.89 -5.20
CA ARG A 12 34.89 -9.21 -5.22
C ARG A 12 34.12 -9.42 -3.93
N LEU A 13 34.13 -8.42 -3.05
CA LEU A 13 33.29 -8.35 -1.87
C LEU A 13 31.95 -7.71 -2.24
N ASP A 14 30.98 -8.50 -2.70
CA ASP A 14 29.59 -8.04 -2.81
C ASP A 14 28.96 -8.08 -1.42
N SER A 15 28.91 -6.91 -0.77
CA SER A 15 28.28 -6.75 0.55
C SER A 15 26.76 -6.86 0.39
N THR A 16 26.22 -8.06 0.60
CA THR A 16 24.78 -8.33 0.48
C THR A 16 24.15 -8.26 1.86
N VAL A 17 23.18 -7.36 2.03
CA VAL A 17 22.34 -7.38 3.23
C VAL A 17 21.38 -8.56 3.11
N ILE A 18 21.49 -9.56 3.99
CA ILE A 18 20.60 -10.71 4.02
C ILE A 18 19.74 -10.60 5.27
N GLY A 19 18.43 -10.48 5.09
CA GLY A 19 17.51 -10.43 6.22
C GLY A 19 16.06 -10.26 5.81
N ASP A 20 15.17 -10.53 6.75
CA ASP A 20 13.71 -10.37 6.62
C ASP A 20 13.29 -9.02 6.04
N ALA A 21 14.08 -7.96 6.30
CA ALA A 21 13.84 -6.63 5.76
C ALA A 21 14.07 -6.54 4.24
N VAL A 22 15.08 -7.22 3.69
CA VAL A 22 15.37 -7.23 2.25
C VAL A 22 14.35 -8.08 1.49
N ASN A 23 13.95 -9.20 2.09
CA ASN A 23 12.84 -10.01 1.59
C ASN A 23 11.49 -9.28 1.68
N LEU A 24 11.29 -8.41 2.66
CA LEU A 24 10.11 -7.55 2.73
C LEU A 24 10.19 -6.44 1.67
N ALA A 25 11.32 -5.76 1.54
CA ALA A 25 11.52 -4.68 0.58
C ALA A 25 11.28 -5.12 -0.87
N SER A 26 11.85 -6.26 -1.28
CA SER A 26 11.62 -6.83 -2.63
C SER A 26 10.15 -7.19 -2.89
N ARG A 27 9.42 -7.63 -1.86
CA ARG A 27 7.98 -7.92 -1.98
C ARG A 27 7.13 -6.65 -2.02
N VAL A 28 7.49 -5.63 -1.25
CA VAL A 28 6.81 -4.33 -1.31
C VAL A 28 7.08 -3.66 -2.66
N GLU A 29 8.29 -3.80 -3.21
CA GLU A 29 8.63 -3.33 -4.56
C GLU A 29 7.75 -4.02 -5.61
N SER A 30 7.59 -5.34 -5.56
CA SER A 30 6.75 -6.02 -6.56
C SER A 30 5.27 -5.62 -6.49
N LEU A 31 4.79 -5.20 -5.31
CA LEU A 31 3.43 -4.68 -5.12
C LEU A 31 3.21 -3.31 -5.75
N THR A 32 4.25 -2.52 -6.02
CA THR A 32 4.11 -1.23 -6.73
C THR A 32 3.42 -1.41 -8.07
N LYS A 33 3.77 -2.48 -8.81
CA LYS A 33 3.14 -2.85 -10.10
C LYS A 33 1.69 -3.26 -9.93
N PHE A 34 1.38 -4.01 -8.88
CA PHE A 34 0.02 -4.48 -8.60
C PHE A 34 -0.91 -3.31 -8.24
N TYR A 35 -0.46 -2.40 -7.38
CA TYR A 35 -1.23 -1.23 -6.98
C TYR A 35 -1.15 -0.07 -7.97
N GLY A 36 -0.23 -0.12 -8.94
CA GLY A 36 -0.06 0.93 -9.95
C GLY A 36 0.47 2.25 -9.38
N VAL A 37 1.37 2.18 -8.39
CA VAL A 37 1.98 3.34 -7.73
C VAL A 37 3.50 3.28 -7.85
N ARG A 38 4.20 4.41 -7.74
CA ARG A 38 5.67 4.43 -7.91
C ARG A 38 6.45 4.07 -6.65
N VAL A 39 5.96 4.51 -5.49
CA VAL A 39 6.65 4.33 -4.22
C VAL A 39 5.67 3.80 -3.19
N LEU A 40 5.98 2.63 -2.64
CA LEU A 40 5.29 2.06 -1.49
C LEU A 40 6.23 2.00 -0.30
N ILE A 41 5.71 2.36 0.86
CA ILE A 41 6.38 2.18 2.15
C ILE A 41 5.47 1.40 3.09
N THR A 42 6.06 0.83 4.14
CA THR A 42 5.31 0.17 5.21
C THR A 42 5.02 1.14 6.35
N ASP A 43 4.02 0.81 7.17
CA ASP A 43 3.76 1.43 8.47
C ASP A 43 5.00 1.59 9.35
N ILE A 44 5.86 0.57 9.40
CA ILE A 44 7.10 0.61 10.18
C ILE A 44 8.00 1.76 9.70
N LEU A 45 8.13 1.95 8.37
CA LEU A 45 8.95 3.04 7.84
C LEU A 45 8.29 4.40 8.08
N LEU A 46 6.97 4.49 7.93
CA LEU A 46 6.23 5.73 8.20
C LEU A 46 6.38 6.18 9.67
N GLN A 47 6.26 5.25 10.63
CA GLN A 47 6.48 5.53 12.06
C GLN A 47 7.92 6.00 12.33
N ASN A 48 8.91 5.41 11.66
CA ASN A 48 10.29 5.86 11.80
C ASN A 48 10.50 7.27 11.26
N ILE A 49 9.85 7.63 10.14
CA ILE A 49 9.90 9.00 9.61
C ILE A 49 9.24 9.96 10.60
N GLU A 50 8.07 9.64 11.15
CA GLU A 50 7.38 10.46 12.15
C GLU A 50 8.23 10.75 13.40
N ASN A 51 9.03 9.78 13.83
CA ASN A 51 9.93 9.94 14.96
C ASN A 51 11.17 10.81 14.66
N LEU A 52 11.55 10.93 13.39
CA LEU A 52 12.77 11.62 12.96
C LEU A 52 12.49 13.00 12.33
N GLU A 53 11.34 13.17 11.69
CA GLU A 53 10.96 14.32 10.89
C GLU A 53 9.44 14.59 10.95
N ASN A 54 9.01 15.77 10.48
CA ASN A 54 7.59 16.11 10.40
C ASN A 54 6.92 15.46 9.18
N LEU A 55 5.93 14.58 9.42
CA LEU A 55 5.13 13.92 8.39
C LEU A 55 4.38 14.88 7.46
N GLU A 56 4.07 16.11 7.89
CA GLU A 56 3.39 17.13 7.06
C GLU A 56 4.18 17.52 5.79
N ARG A 57 5.47 17.17 5.73
CA ARG A 57 6.31 17.37 4.54
C ARG A 57 6.03 16.35 3.42
N TYR A 58 5.36 15.25 3.75
CA TYR A 58 5.13 14.14 2.84
C TYR A 58 3.68 14.10 2.37
N ASP A 59 3.52 13.86 1.06
CA ASP A 59 2.23 13.63 0.43
C ASP A 59 2.04 12.12 0.34
N PHE A 60 1.17 11.57 1.19
CA PHE A 60 0.97 10.14 1.31
C PHE A 60 -0.48 9.72 1.51
N ARG A 61 -0.78 8.46 1.21
CA ARG A 61 -2.08 7.84 1.48
C ARG A 61 -1.93 6.37 1.83
N GLU A 62 -2.81 5.87 2.68
CA GLU A 62 -2.91 4.43 2.93
C GLU A 62 -3.42 3.75 1.66
N ILE A 63 -2.76 2.67 1.24
CA ILE A 63 -3.12 1.90 0.03
C ILE A 63 -3.79 0.59 0.39
N ASP A 64 -3.27 -0.16 1.37
CA ASP A 64 -3.85 -1.46 1.74
C ASP A 64 -3.30 -1.98 3.07
N SER A 65 -3.99 -2.97 3.64
CA SER A 65 -3.48 -3.80 4.73
C SER A 65 -3.27 -5.22 4.22
N VAL A 66 -2.03 -5.70 4.21
CA VAL A 66 -1.66 -6.98 3.57
C VAL A 66 -0.94 -7.93 4.51
N ILE A 67 -1.15 -9.23 4.32
CA ILE A 67 -0.28 -10.28 4.84
C ILE A 67 0.51 -10.83 3.66
N VAL A 68 1.82 -10.62 3.68
CA VAL A 68 2.75 -11.18 2.68
C VAL A 68 3.18 -12.59 3.07
N LYS A 69 3.53 -13.40 2.08
CA LYS A 69 4.05 -14.76 2.26
C LYS A 69 5.17 -14.81 3.32
N GLY A 70 5.00 -15.71 4.29
CA GLY A 70 5.96 -15.91 5.38
C GLY A 70 5.78 -14.97 6.58
N LYS A 71 4.77 -14.08 6.59
CA LYS A 71 4.39 -13.27 7.75
C LYS A 71 3.00 -13.67 8.25
N THR A 72 2.79 -13.51 9.55
CA THR A 72 1.50 -13.78 10.22
C THR A 72 0.77 -12.51 10.60
N LYS A 73 1.50 -11.40 10.80
CA LYS A 73 0.95 -10.09 11.11
C LYS A 73 0.68 -9.29 9.82
N PRO A 74 -0.46 -8.58 9.72
CA PRO A 74 -0.69 -7.62 8.67
C PRO A 74 0.35 -6.49 8.70
N ILE A 75 0.65 -5.95 7.52
CA ILE A 75 1.47 -4.77 7.29
C ILE A 75 0.60 -3.78 6.54
N VAL A 76 0.59 -2.52 6.97
CA VAL A 76 -0.10 -1.46 6.24
C VAL A 76 0.85 -0.84 5.23
N LEU A 77 0.38 -0.67 4.01
CA LEU A 77 1.12 -0.07 2.90
C LEU A 77 0.63 1.35 2.68
N TYR A 78 1.59 2.26 2.49
CA TYR A 78 1.34 3.65 2.14
C TYR A 78 2.02 3.98 0.82
N GLU A 79 1.34 4.76 -0.01
CA GLU A 79 1.97 5.39 -1.17
C GLU A 79 2.58 6.73 -0.73
N ILE A 80 3.83 6.98 -1.13
CA ILE A 80 4.42 8.32 -1.11
C ILE A 80 4.39 8.87 -2.54
N PHE A 81 3.77 10.03 -2.75
CA PHE A 81 3.57 10.58 -4.09
C PHE A 81 4.13 12.01 -4.26
N ASN A 82 5.07 12.42 -3.38
CA ASN A 82 5.80 13.69 -3.50
C ASN A 82 6.52 13.87 -4.84
N ALA A 83 7.04 12.78 -5.42
CA ALA A 83 7.84 12.80 -6.65
C ALA A 83 7.00 12.72 -7.93
N GLU A 84 5.68 12.64 -7.82
CA GLU A 84 4.79 12.71 -8.99
C GLU A 84 4.79 14.12 -9.61
N PRO A 85 4.50 14.24 -10.92
CA PRO A 85 4.23 15.54 -11.53
C PRO A 85 3.18 16.31 -10.72
N GLU A 86 3.32 17.63 -10.66
CA GLU A 86 2.48 18.48 -9.79
C GLU A 86 0.97 18.26 -10.03
N GLU A 87 0.55 18.16 -11.28
CA GLU A 87 -0.84 17.86 -11.66
C GLU A 87 -1.36 16.56 -11.02
N ILE A 88 -0.57 15.48 -11.12
CA ILE A 88 -0.88 14.16 -10.56
C ILE A 88 -0.93 14.23 -9.03
N ARG A 89 0.02 14.95 -8.42
CA ARG A 89 0.09 15.14 -6.97
C ARG A 89 -1.14 15.90 -6.44
N LEU A 90 -1.54 16.99 -7.11
CA LEU A 90 -2.73 17.77 -6.77
C LEU A 90 -4.02 16.97 -6.97
N ALA A 91 -4.11 16.16 -8.04
CA ALA A 91 -5.24 15.28 -8.28
C ALA A 91 -5.38 14.23 -7.16
N LYS A 92 -4.27 13.58 -6.75
CA LYS A 92 -4.25 12.64 -5.61
C LYS A 92 -4.65 13.32 -4.29
N LYS A 93 -4.16 14.53 -4.01
CA LYS A 93 -4.58 15.31 -2.83
C LYS A 93 -6.09 15.60 -2.83
N LYS A 94 -6.64 15.96 -4.00
CA LYS A 94 -8.06 16.28 -4.13
C LYS A 94 -8.98 15.10 -3.77
N ILE A 95 -8.56 13.87 -4.07
CA ILE A 95 -9.34 12.67 -3.78
C ILE A 95 -9.03 12.04 -2.42
N LEU A 96 -8.02 12.53 -1.68
CA LEU A 96 -7.45 11.86 -0.51
C LEU A 96 -8.49 11.59 0.61
N ILE A 97 -9.35 12.56 0.86
CA ILE A 97 -10.41 12.46 1.89
C ILE A 97 -11.43 11.38 1.50
N ASP A 98 -11.88 11.42 0.25
CA ASP A 98 -12.83 10.43 -0.26
C ASP A 98 -12.21 9.04 -0.34
N PHE A 99 -10.94 8.93 -0.73
CA PHE A 99 -10.22 7.66 -0.77
C PHE A 99 -10.12 7.04 0.62
N THR A 100 -9.72 7.83 1.61
CA THR A 100 -9.65 7.41 3.02
C THR A 100 -11.02 6.96 3.53
N LYS A 101 -12.08 7.69 3.19
CA LYS A 101 -13.46 7.33 3.52
C LYS A 101 -13.89 6.02 2.87
N GLY A 102 -13.60 5.84 1.58
CA GLY A 102 -13.90 4.61 0.83
C GLY A 102 -13.19 3.41 1.44
N LEU A 103 -11.92 3.58 1.82
CA LEU A 103 -11.13 2.55 2.48
C LEU A 103 -11.69 2.16 3.86
N ALA A 104 -12.13 3.14 4.66
CA ALA A 104 -12.78 2.88 5.94
C ALA A 104 -14.09 2.07 5.77
N LEU A 105 -14.94 2.47 4.82
CA LEU A 105 -16.18 1.75 4.48
C LEU A 105 -15.89 0.33 3.99
N TYR A 106 -14.86 0.15 3.17
CA TYR A 106 -14.43 -1.16 2.72
C TYR A 106 -14.02 -2.03 3.91
N LYS A 107 -13.18 -1.52 4.81
CA LYS A 107 -12.70 -2.25 5.99
C LYS A 107 -13.84 -2.60 6.98
N SER A 108 -14.92 -1.81 7.02
CA SER A 108 -16.11 -2.12 7.82
C SER A 108 -17.10 -3.08 7.15
N GLY A 109 -16.82 -3.54 5.92
CA GLY A 109 -17.70 -4.42 5.15
C GLY A 109 -18.86 -3.71 4.46
N SER A 110 -18.90 -2.37 4.47
CA SER A 110 -19.90 -1.55 3.79
C SER A 110 -19.56 -1.40 2.31
N PHE A 111 -19.54 -2.54 1.59
CA PHE A 111 -18.98 -2.63 0.23
C PHE A 111 -19.75 -1.81 -0.80
N LEU A 112 -21.08 -1.69 -0.67
CA LEU A 112 -21.89 -0.93 -1.62
C LEU A 112 -21.61 0.57 -1.51
N GLU A 113 -21.47 1.06 -0.28
CA GLU A 113 -21.13 2.44 0.05
C GLU A 113 -19.69 2.75 -0.34
N ALA A 114 -18.76 1.86 -0.02
CA ALA A 114 -17.36 1.97 -0.43
C ALA A 114 -17.25 2.07 -1.95
N LYS A 115 -17.93 1.17 -2.70
CA LYS A 115 -17.96 1.18 -4.16
C LYS A 115 -18.41 2.53 -4.72
N LYS A 116 -19.52 3.08 -4.21
CA LYS A 116 -20.04 4.40 -4.65
C LYS A 116 -19.03 5.52 -4.43
N VAL A 117 -18.30 5.50 -3.32
CA VAL A 117 -17.24 6.49 -3.04
C VAL A 117 -16.11 6.35 -4.07
N PHE A 118 -15.63 5.13 -4.32
CA PHE A 118 -14.56 4.89 -5.29
C PHE A 118 -14.97 5.19 -6.75
N GLU A 119 -16.20 4.89 -7.14
CA GLU A 119 -16.74 5.26 -8.47
C GLU A 119 -16.77 6.78 -8.66
N ASN A 120 -17.05 7.56 -7.60
CA ASN A 120 -16.97 9.02 -7.67
C ASN A 120 -15.53 9.53 -7.77
N ILE A 121 -14.58 8.86 -7.10
CA ILE A 121 -13.16 9.18 -7.23
C ILE A 121 -12.69 8.97 -8.67
N LEU A 122 -13.08 7.88 -9.34
CA LEU A 122 -12.69 7.64 -10.74
C LEU A 122 -13.26 8.66 -11.74
N LYS A 123 -14.33 9.39 -11.39
CA LYS A 123 -14.79 10.54 -12.21
C LYS A 123 -13.80 11.71 -12.16
N ILE A 124 -13.00 11.80 -11.09
CA ILE A 124 -12.00 12.87 -10.87
C ILE A 124 -10.61 12.39 -11.32
N CYS A 125 -10.23 11.16 -10.96
CA CYS A 125 -8.94 10.55 -11.30
C CYS A 125 -9.17 9.18 -11.98
N PRO A 126 -9.52 9.15 -13.28
CA PRO A 126 -9.84 7.90 -13.99
C PRO A 126 -8.68 6.90 -14.07
N TRP A 127 -7.45 7.38 -13.93
CA TRP A 127 -6.21 6.60 -13.99
C TRP A 127 -5.77 6.07 -12.62
N ASP A 128 -6.49 6.36 -11.53
CA ASP A 128 -6.08 5.94 -10.18
C ASP A 128 -6.29 4.44 -9.96
N LYS A 129 -5.23 3.67 -10.16
CA LYS A 129 -5.26 2.20 -10.11
C LYS A 129 -5.69 1.64 -8.74
N PRO A 130 -5.28 2.19 -7.58
CA PRO A 130 -5.79 1.73 -6.29
C PRO A 130 -7.31 1.85 -6.16
N THR A 131 -7.90 2.94 -6.66
CA THR A 131 -9.35 3.14 -6.65
C THR A 131 -10.07 2.08 -7.49
N GLU A 132 -9.61 1.83 -8.72
CA GLU A 132 -10.18 0.79 -9.61
C GLU A 132 -10.15 -0.62 -8.96
N LEU A 133 -9.03 -0.91 -8.30
CA LEU A 133 -8.84 -2.17 -7.58
C LEU A 133 -9.84 -2.34 -6.44
N TYR A 134 -10.12 -1.28 -5.68
CA TYR A 134 -11.13 -1.33 -4.62
C TYR A 134 -12.55 -1.47 -5.15
N ILE A 135 -12.89 -0.88 -6.30
CA ILE A 135 -14.19 -1.13 -6.96
C ILE A 135 -14.34 -2.62 -7.27
N THR A 136 -13.32 -3.20 -7.92
CA THR A 136 -13.32 -4.64 -8.27
C THR A 136 -13.47 -5.53 -7.03
N ARG A 137 -12.80 -5.19 -5.93
CA ARG A 137 -12.91 -5.91 -4.66
C ARG A 137 -14.29 -5.77 -4.04
N CYS A 138 -14.87 -4.56 -4.05
CA CYS A 138 -16.22 -4.33 -3.55
C CYS A 138 -17.23 -5.15 -4.35
N GLU A 139 -17.15 -5.16 -5.68
CA GLU A 139 -18.03 -5.97 -6.54
C GLU A 139 -17.94 -7.45 -6.18
N LYS A 140 -16.71 -7.97 -6.04
CA LYS A 140 -16.49 -9.36 -5.60
C LYS A 140 -17.16 -9.65 -4.26
N TYR A 141 -17.03 -8.79 -3.27
CA TYR A 141 -17.61 -9.01 -1.94
C TYR A 141 -19.11 -8.73 -1.84
N ILE A 142 -19.66 -7.92 -2.74
CA ILE A 142 -21.11 -7.79 -2.90
C ILE A 142 -21.69 -9.09 -3.46
N SER A 143 -21.04 -9.68 -4.47
CA SER A 143 -21.50 -10.93 -5.09
C SER A 143 -21.21 -12.18 -4.24
N SER A 144 -20.09 -12.15 -3.50
CA SER A 144 -19.62 -13.26 -2.66
C SER A 144 -19.08 -12.69 -1.36
N PRO A 145 -19.95 -12.46 -0.35
CA PRO A 145 -19.57 -11.88 0.93
C PRO A 145 -18.38 -12.60 1.57
N PRO A 146 -17.46 -11.87 2.21
CA PRO A 146 -16.36 -12.48 2.93
C PRO A 146 -16.87 -13.23 4.17
N PRO A 147 -16.06 -14.14 4.73
CA PRO A 147 -16.41 -14.80 5.99
C PRO A 147 -16.58 -13.79 7.13
N SER A 148 -17.34 -14.15 8.15
CA SER A 148 -17.68 -13.27 9.28
C SER A 148 -16.47 -12.77 10.09
N ASN A 149 -15.32 -13.45 10.00
CA ASN A 149 -14.07 -13.07 10.66
C ASN A 149 -13.13 -12.28 9.74
N TRP A 150 -13.62 -11.73 8.63
CA TRP A 150 -12.82 -10.92 7.72
C TRP A 150 -12.42 -9.60 8.36
N THR A 151 -11.14 -9.25 8.23
CA THR A 151 -10.53 -8.11 8.94
C THR A 151 -10.12 -6.98 8.01
N GLY A 152 -10.60 -6.95 6.77
CA GLY A 152 -10.16 -5.97 5.77
C GLY A 152 -8.78 -6.24 5.18
N VAL A 153 -8.10 -7.32 5.60
CA VAL A 153 -6.72 -7.62 5.22
C VAL A 153 -6.65 -8.52 3.99
N MET A 154 -5.84 -8.13 3.00
CA MET A 154 -5.54 -8.95 1.84
C MET A 154 -4.43 -9.96 2.16
N LYS A 155 -4.66 -11.24 1.86
CA LYS A 155 -3.60 -12.26 1.92
C LYS A 155 -2.98 -12.41 0.53
N LEU A 156 -1.66 -12.21 0.45
CA LEU A 156 -0.86 -12.38 -0.75
C LEU A 156 -0.11 -13.73 -0.64
N ASN A 157 -0.44 -14.67 -1.52
CA ASN A 157 0.11 -16.04 -1.52
C ASN A 157 1.42 -16.16 -2.30
#